data_AF-A0AAV5YBR6-F1
#
_entry.id   AF-A0AAV5YBR6-F1
#
_cell.length_a   1.000
_cell.length_b   1.000
_cell.length_c   1.000
_cell.angle_alpha   90.00
_cell.angle_beta   90.00
_cell.angle_gamma   90.00
#
_symmetry.space_group_name_H-M   'P 1'
#
loop_
_entity.id
_entity.type
_entity.pdbx_description
1 polymer ?
#
loop_
_entity_poly.entity_id
_entity_poly.type
_entity_poly.pdbx_seq_one_letter_code
_entity_poly.pdbx_strand_id
1 'polypeptide(L)'
;MRRPLVALALAIALIGGFAAGLAWLLNDPKVPANASHGQRLYLVRCAECHGPDGRGSWRAALFLLRPPDLTDRARQAAMSDRYMFDLIKSGGAPVGRPGMPSFGYQMSDADIELVVAYLRTLARP
;
A
#
# COMPACT_ATOMS: atom_id res chain seq x y z
N MET A 1 -33.69 -1.08 38.65
CA MET A 1 -32.85 0.11 38.38
C MET A 1 -31.46 -0.19 37.80
N ARG A 2 -30.81 -1.34 38.09
CA ARG A 2 -29.45 -1.63 37.58
C ARG A 2 -29.38 -2.16 36.14
N ARG A 3 -30.41 -2.89 35.69
CA ARG A 3 -30.52 -3.44 34.32
C ARG A 3 -30.33 -2.41 33.19
N PRO A 4 -30.97 -1.22 33.20
CA PRO A 4 -30.76 -0.23 32.14
C PRO A 4 -29.34 0.36 32.14
N LEU A 5 -28.71 0.50 33.31
CA LEU A 5 -27.32 0.98 33.42
C LEU A 5 -26.32 -0.04 32.87
N VAL A 6 -26.54 -1.32 33.12
CA VAL A 6 -25.71 -2.41 32.55
C VAL A 6 -25.87 -2.48 31.03
N ALA A 7 -27.11 -2.39 30.53
CA ALA A 7 -27.36 -2.37 29.09
C ALA A 7 -26.70 -1.17 28.39
N LEU A 8 -26.76 0.02 28.99
CA LEU A 8 -26.10 1.21 28.49
C LEU A 8 -24.57 1.07 28.48
N ALA A 9 -23.98 0.55 29.55
CA ALA A 9 -22.53 0.33 29.63
C ALA A 9 -22.04 -0.65 28.56
N LEU A 10 -22.79 -1.74 28.32
CA LEU A 10 -22.48 -2.70 27.25
C LEU A 10 -22.59 -2.06 25.87
N ALA A 11 -23.63 -1.26 25.62
CA ALA A 11 -23.77 -0.55 24.36
C ALA A 11 -22.62 0.43 24.11
N ILE A 12 -22.20 1.20 25.12
CA ILE A 12 -21.04 2.11 25.01
C ILE A 12 -19.76 1.33 24.72
N ALA A 13 -19.51 0.21 25.40
CA ALA A 13 -18.33 -0.62 25.16
C ALA A 13 -18.30 -1.19 23.73
N LEU A 14 -19.45 -1.65 23.22
CA LEU A 14 -19.57 -2.15 21.85
C LEU A 14 -19.35 -1.05 20.82
N ILE A 15 -19.97 0.13 21.01
CA ILE A 15 -19.80 1.28 20.12
C ILE A 15 -18.35 1.76 20.15
N GLY A 16 -17.74 1.86 21.33
CA GLY A 16 -16.34 2.26 21.49
C GLY A 16 -15.37 1.29 20.83
N GLY A 17 -15.58 -0.02 21.02
CA GLY A 17 -14.79 -1.07 20.37
C GLY A 17 -14.93 -1.03 18.84
N PHE A 18 -16.15 -0.89 18.34
CA PHE A 18 -16.42 -0.74 16.90
C PHE A 18 -15.79 0.52 16.32
N ALA A 19 -15.95 1.66 16.98
CA ALA A 19 -15.38 2.94 16.54
C ALA A 19 -13.84 2.92 16.55
N ALA A 20 -13.21 2.32 17.56
CA ALA A 20 -11.76 2.16 17.61
C ALA A 20 -11.26 1.23 16.50
N GLY A 21 -11.94 0.11 16.27
CA GLY A 21 -11.63 -0.79 15.16
C GLY A 21 -11.77 -0.12 13.80
N LEU A 22 -12.86 0.64 13.60
CA LEU A 22 -13.09 1.42 12.38
C LEU A 22 -12.03 2.51 12.20
N ALA A 23 -11.68 3.25 13.25
CA ALA A 23 -10.64 4.27 13.20
C ALA A 23 -9.27 3.68 12.82
N TRP A 24 -8.94 2.50 13.36
CA TRP A 24 -7.71 1.79 12.98
C TRP A 24 -7.71 1.36 11.51
N LEU A 25 -8.86 0.87 11.00
CA LEU A 25 -9.02 0.48 9.60
C LEU A 25 -8.94 1.67 8.63
N LEU A 26 -9.38 2.85 9.05
CA LEU A 26 -9.41 4.07 8.25
C LEU A 26 -8.17 4.97 8.41
N ASN A 27 -7.25 4.62 9.31
CA ASN A 27 -6.04 5.41 9.52
C ASN A 27 -5.06 5.20 8.35
N ASP A 28 -5.10 6.12 7.38
CA ASP A 28 -4.17 6.10 6.26
C ASP A 28 -2.71 6.31 6.73
N PRO A 29 -1.73 5.61 6.12
CA PRO A 29 -0.32 5.78 6.47
C PRO A 29 0.10 7.24 6.27
N LYS A 30 0.55 7.89 7.34
CA LYS A 30 1.08 9.25 7.24
C LYS A 30 2.44 9.22 6.58
N VAL A 31 2.60 10.05 5.55
CA VAL A 31 3.89 10.29 4.90
C VAL A 31 4.84 10.95 5.92
N PRO A 32 6.00 10.34 6.22
CA PRO A 32 6.99 10.97 7.10
C PRO A 32 7.43 12.33 6.57
N ALA A 33 7.63 13.31 7.46
CA ALA A 33 8.04 14.66 7.05
C ALA A 33 9.39 14.67 6.29
N ASN A 34 10.29 13.74 6.65
CA ASN A 34 11.59 13.53 6.02
C ASN A 34 11.60 12.47 4.91
N ALA A 35 10.44 12.03 4.43
CA ALA A 35 10.37 11.03 3.36
C ALA A 35 11.13 11.51 2.10
N SER A 36 11.74 10.59 1.37
CA SER A 36 12.28 10.90 0.04
C SER A 36 11.14 11.17 -0.94
N HIS A 37 11.42 11.81 -2.08
CA HIS A 37 10.39 12.02 -3.11
C HIS A 37 9.80 10.69 -3.62
N GLY A 38 10.66 9.70 -3.89
CA GLY A 38 10.22 8.35 -4.29
C GLY A 38 9.35 7.66 -3.24
N GLN A 39 9.67 7.81 -1.95
CA GLN A 39 8.84 7.30 -0.86
C GLN A 39 7.46 7.97 -0.83
N ARG A 40 7.40 9.30 -1.02
CA ARG A 40 6.12 10.02 -1.08
C ARG A 40 5.24 9.52 -2.22
N LEU A 41 5.83 9.40 -3.41
CA LEU A 41 5.13 8.88 -4.59
C LEU A 41 4.61 7.47 -4.34
N TYR A 42 5.44 6.58 -3.77
CA TYR A 42 5.02 5.23 -3.41
C TYR A 42 3.83 5.22 -2.44
N LEU A 43 3.90 6.00 -1.36
CA LEU A 43 2.84 6.05 -0.36
C LEU A 43 1.53 6.60 -0.92
N VAL A 44 1.59 7.53 -1.87
CA VAL A 44 0.40 8.14 -2.49
C VAL A 44 -0.19 7.29 -3.62
N ARG A 45 0.63 6.58 -4.39
CA ARG A 45 0.20 5.91 -5.64
C ARG A 45 0.21 4.38 -5.58
N CYS A 46 1.05 3.80 -4.74
CA CYS A 46 1.32 2.35 -4.77
C CYS A 46 0.84 1.64 -3.49
N ALA A 47 0.93 2.31 -2.34
CA ALA A 47 0.68 1.70 -1.03
C ALA A 47 -0.78 1.26 -0.82
N GLU A 48 -1.74 1.78 -1.58
CA GLU A 48 -3.13 1.31 -1.51
C GLU A 48 -3.24 -0.19 -1.78
N CYS A 49 -2.50 -0.70 -2.77
CA CYS A 49 -2.47 -2.11 -3.11
C CYS A 49 -1.25 -2.84 -2.51
N HIS A 50 -0.08 -2.19 -2.51
CA HIS A 50 1.18 -2.81 -2.06
C HIS A 50 1.47 -2.65 -0.57
N GLY A 51 0.65 -1.90 0.17
CA GLY A 51 0.87 -1.60 1.59
C GLY A 51 1.98 -0.57 1.82
N PRO A 52 1.95 0.18 2.94
CA PRO A 52 3.00 1.15 3.25
C PRO A 52 4.37 0.49 3.50
N ASP A 53 4.38 -0.78 3.90
CA ASP A 53 5.56 -1.60 4.17
C ASP A 53 5.98 -2.48 2.98
N GLY A 54 5.24 -2.43 1.86
CA GLY A 54 5.54 -3.22 0.66
C GLY A 54 5.11 -4.69 0.70
N ARG A 55 4.47 -5.16 1.77
CA ARG A 55 4.12 -6.58 1.95
C ARG A 55 2.74 -6.94 1.37
N GLY A 56 2.07 -5.98 0.75
CA GLY A 56 0.70 -6.08 0.28
C GLY A 56 -0.30 -5.45 1.25
N SER A 57 -1.34 -4.85 0.69
CA SER A 57 -2.44 -4.25 1.44
C SER A 57 -3.69 -5.10 1.33
N TRP A 58 -4.45 -5.20 2.43
CA TRP A 58 -5.77 -5.85 2.42
C TRP A 58 -6.74 -5.18 1.44
N ARG A 59 -6.57 -3.88 1.16
CA ARG A 59 -7.43 -3.12 0.23
C ARG A 59 -7.32 -3.65 -1.19
N ALA A 60 -6.18 -4.26 -1.57
CA ALA A 60 -6.04 -4.91 -2.87
C ALA A 60 -7.06 -6.05 -3.06
N ALA A 61 -7.44 -6.73 -1.98
CA ALA A 61 -8.42 -7.83 -2.03
C ALA A 61 -9.83 -7.34 -2.40
N LEU A 62 -10.16 -6.07 -2.15
CA LEU A 62 -11.43 -5.45 -2.60
C LEU A 62 -11.53 -5.42 -4.14
N PHE A 63 -10.38 -5.46 -4.83
CA PHE A 63 -10.28 -5.53 -6.28
C PHE A 63 -9.95 -6.93 -6.78
N LEU A 64 -10.03 -7.96 -5.93
CA LEU A 64 -9.62 -9.34 -6.23
C LEU A 64 -8.14 -9.45 -6.67
N LEU A 65 -7.31 -8.52 -6.21
CA LEU A 65 -5.89 -8.49 -6.52
C LEU A 65 -5.07 -9.02 -5.34
N ARG A 66 -3.97 -9.69 -5.67
CA ARG A 66 -2.95 -10.12 -4.70
C ARG A 66 -1.56 -9.68 -5.16
N PRO A 67 -1.16 -8.43 -4.84
CA PRO A 67 0.16 -7.94 -5.18
C PRO A 67 1.27 -8.78 -4.53
N PRO A 68 2.43 -8.91 -5.18
CA PRO A 68 3.57 -9.60 -4.58
C PRO A 68 4.12 -8.81 -3.38
N ASP A 69 4.79 -9.51 -2.47
CA ASP A 69 5.62 -8.90 -1.43
C ASP A 69 6.84 -8.24 -2.09
N LEU A 70 6.91 -6.91 -2.01
CA LEU A 70 7.98 -6.08 -2.56
C LEU A 70 9.25 -6.09 -1.69
N THR A 71 9.17 -6.64 -0.47
CA THR A 71 10.31 -6.82 0.45
C THR A 71 11.08 -8.13 0.18
N ASP A 72 10.51 -9.02 -0.65
CA ASP A 72 11.12 -10.29 -1.05
C ASP A 72 12.42 -10.04 -1.84
N ARG A 73 13.55 -10.33 -1.18
CA ARG A 73 14.90 -10.12 -1.74
C ARG A 73 15.17 -10.91 -3.00
N ALA A 74 14.69 -12.15 -3.07
CA ALA A 74 14.95 -13.02 -4.22
C ALA A 74 14.20 -12.49 -5.45
N ARG A 75 12.93 -12.06 -5.27
CA ARG A 75 12.17 -11.41 -6.34
C ARG A 75 12.79 -10.09 -6.77
N GLN A 76 13.20 -9.26 -5.81
CA GLN A 76 13.88 -8.01 -6.09
C GLN A 76 15.15 -8.25 -6.91
N ALA A 77 16.02 -9.17 -6.50
CA ALA A 77 17.24 -9.50 -7.23
C ALA A 77 16.97 -10.05 -8.64
N ALA A 78 15.85 -10.75 -8.85
CA ALA A 78 15.46 -11.30 -10.15
C ALA A 78 14.87 -10.27 -11.12
N MET A 79 14.44 -9.10 -10.64
CA MET A 79 13.86 -8.04 -11.47
C MET A 79 14.88 -6.95 -11.76
N SER A 80 15.04 -6.52 -13.01
CA SER A 80 15.86 -5.36 -13.34
C SER A 80 15.12 -4.05 -13.02
N ASP A 81 15.87 -2.98 -12.78
CA ASP A 81 15.28 -1.65 -12.58
C ASP A 81 14.46 -1.22 -13.79
N ARG A 82 14.94 -1.54 -15.00
CA ARG A 82 14.22 -1.25 -16.23
C ARG A 82 12.91 -2.04 -16.34
N TYR A 83 12.89 -3.29 -15.90
CA TYR A 83 11.65 -4.08 -15.87
C TYR A 83 10.62 -3.46 -14.91
N MET A 84 11.05 -3.05 -13.72
CA MET A 84 10.15 -2.38 -12.77
C MET A 84 9.66 -1.03 -13.29
N PHE A 85 10.54 -0.25 -13.92
CA PHE A 85 10.18 1.01 -14.57
C PHE A 85 9.07 0.78 -15.62
N ASP A 86 9.24 -0.19 -16.50
CA ASP A 86 8.24 -0.49 -17.53
C ASP A 86 6.92 -1.00 -16.96
N LEU A 87 7.00 -1.83 -15.92
CA LEU A 87 5.83 -2.34 -15.23
C LEU A 87 5.01 -1.21 -14.58
N ILE A 88 5.69 -0.23 -13.97
CA ILE A 88 5.05 0.96 -13.40
C ILE A 88 4.49 1.87 -14.50
N LYS A 89 5.28 2.13 -15.55
CA LYS A 89 4.91 3.02 -16.64
C LYS A 89 3.72 2.49 -17.43
N SER A 90 3.78 1.22 -17.85
CA SER A 90 2.83 0.60 -18.76
C SER A 90 1.75 -0.23 -18.07
N GLY A 91 1.87 -0.43 -16.76
CA GLY A 91 1.02 -1.35 -16.01
C GLY A 91 1.40 -2.82 -16.28
N GLY A 92 0.70 -3.73 -15.59
CA GLY A 92 1.02 -5.16 -15.65
C GLY A 92 0.38 -5.92 -16.81
N ALA A 93 -0.67 -5.38 -17.44
CA ALA A 93 -1.38 -6.07 -18.52
C ALA A 93 -0.48 -6.42 -19.74
N PRO A 94 0.40 -5.53 -20.24
CA PRO A 94 1.27 -5.83 -21.38
C PRO A 94 2.28 -6.97 -21.13
N VAL A 95 2.56 -7.30 -19.86
CA VAL A 95 3.51 -8.35 -19.46
C VAL A 95 2.82 -9.56 -18.84
N GLY A 96 1.51 -9.74 -19.11
CA GLY A 96 0.74 -10.89 -18.62
C GLY A 96 0.46 -10.88 -17.12
N ARG A 97 0.55 -9.72 -16.47
CA ARG A 97 0.26 -9.50 -15.05
C ARG A 97 -0.88 -8.49 -14.86
N PRO A 98 -2.10 -8.77 -15.39
CA PRO A 98 -3.21 -7.83 -15.31
C PRO A 98 -3.54 -7.48 -13.83
N GLY A 99 -4.03 -6.27 -13.60
CA GLY A 99 -4.41 -5.79 -12.27
C GLY A 99 -3.54 -4.65 -11.74
N MET A 100 -2.28 -4.54 -12.17
CA MET A 100 -1.46 -3.36 -11.89
C MET A 100 -1.75 -2.26 -12.94
N PRO A 101 -2.24 -1.07 -12.53
CA PRO A 101 -2.55 0.01 -13.47
C PRO A 101 -1.28 0.65 -14.05
N SER A 102 -1.44 1.35 -15.17
CA SER A 102 -0.39 2.17 -15.78
C SER A 102 -0.29 3.54 -15.09
N PHE A 103 0.92 3.97 -14.78
CA PHE A 103 1.19 5.29 -14.19
C PHE A 103 1.89 6.27 -15.14
N GLY A 104 2.17 5.87 -16.39
CA GLY A 104 2.89 6.71 -17.36
C GLY A 104 2.20 8.02 -17.73
N TYR A 105 0.89 8.15 -17.50
CA TYR A 105 0.15 9.40 -17.66
C TYR A 105 0.03 10.23 -16.37
N GLN A 106 0.42 9.66 -15.22
CA GLN A 106 0.27 10.27 -13.89
C GLN A 106 1.61 10.66 -13.25
N MET A 107 2.72 10.11 -13.74
CA MET A 107 4.07 10.32 -13.22
C MET A 107 5.05 10.50 -14.38
N SER A 108 6.02 11.40 -14.20
CA SER A 108 7.12 11.55 -15.14
C SER A 108 8.07 10.35 -15.08
N ASP A 109 8.93 10.18 -16.09
CA ASP A 109 9.94 9.12 -16.09
C ASP A 109 10.89 9.26 -14.90
N ALA A 110 11.28 10.49 -14.56
CA ALA A 110 12.11 10.76 -13.38
C ALA A 110 11.40 10.38 -12.07
N ASP A 111 10.08 10.60 -11.96
CA ASP A 111 9.30 10.18 -10.79
C ASP A 111 9.24 8.65 -10.68
N ILE A 112 9.06 7.95 -11.81
CA ILE A 112 9.05 6.48 -11.85
C ILE A 112 10.42 5.93 -11.42
N GLU A 113 11.52 6.51 -11.91
CA GLU A 113 12.87 6.13 -11.50
C GLU A 113 13.08 6.30 -9.99
N LEU A 114 12.57 7.40 -9.41
CA LEU A 114 12.63 7.63 -7.97
C LEU A 114 11.79 6.62 -7.18
N VAL A 115 10.64 6.20 -7.70
CA VAL A 115 9.85 5.11 -7.12
C VAL A 115 10.64 3.81 -7.18
N VAL A 116 11.24 3.45 -8.32
CA VAL A 116 12.06 2.24 -8.46
C VAL A 116 13.22 2.26 -7.45
N ALA A 117 13.92 3.39 -7.32
CA ALA A 117 14.98 3.56 -6.33
C ALA A 117 14.48 3.34 -4.90
N TYR A 118 13.28 3.85 -4.55
CA TYR A 118 12.66 3.58 -3.25
C TYR A 118 12.29 2.11 -3.07
N LEU A 119 11.72 1.44 -4.09
CA LEU A 119 11.38 0.01 -4.03
C LEU A 119 12.60 -0.85 -3.68
N ARG A 120 13.78 -0.51 -4.19
CA ARG A 120 15.03 -1.19 -3.83
C ARG A 120 15.41 -1.07 -2.36
N THR A 121 14.91 -0.06 -1.65
CA THR A 121 15.17 0.11 -0.23
C THR A 121 14.29 -0.81 0.63
N LEU A 122 13.11 -1.20 0.15
CA LEU A 122 12.16 -2.05 0.86
C LEU A 122 12.68 -3.47 1.12
N ALA A 123 13.61 -3.94 0.30
CA ALA A 123 14.23 -5.27 0.44
C ALA A 123 15.59 -5.22 1.14
N ARG A 124 16.01 -4.08 1.68
CA ARG A 124 17.21 -3.97 2.52
C ARG A 124 16.88 -4.37 3.97
N PRO A 125 17.87 -4.83 4.76
CA PRO A 125 17.65 -5.24 6.14
C PRO A 125 17.27 -4.06 7.04
#